data_AF-A0A1N6I882-F1
#
_entry.id   AF-A0A1N6I882-F1
#
_cell.length_a   1.000
_cell.length_b   1.000
_cell.length_c   1.000
_cell.angle_alpha   90.00
_cell.angle_beta   90.00
_cell.angle_gamma   90.00
#
_symmetry.space_group_name_H-M   'P 1'
#
loop_
_entity.id
_entity.type
_entity.pdbx_description
1 polymer ?
#
loop_
_entity_poly.entity_id
_entity_poly.type
_entity_poly.pdbx_seq_one_letter_code
_entity_poly.pdbx_strand_id
1 'polypeptide(L)'
;MDIIQEIITQARQFEGETETDGQNRSPFIDKINIWMPLAELGDPYCMTGICYTLHLLEEKYLIQFDLPKHPGAIDFYERTKTKYRTDLFEKGNIVFWRFKTGPHGHVSIALGEPDENGDFPAFEFNVVVGNEAGVFEIVRNINGDEDLDFHGILNISTAWKYK
;
A
#
# COMPACT_ATOMS: atom_id res chain seq x y z
N MET A 1 -16.46 14.53 0.95
CA MET A 1 -14.99 14.37 0.96
C MET A 1 -14.66 13.36 -0.12
N ASP A 2 -13.74 13.69 -1.01
CA ASP A 2 -13.21 12.73 -1.97
C ASP A 2 -12.13 11.90 -1.28
N ILE A 3 -12.55 10.81 -0.63
CA ILE A 3 -11.63 10.00 0.19
C ILE A 3 -10.47 9.42 -0.63
N ILE A 4 -10.70 9.12 -1.91
CA ILE A 4 -9.68 8.55 -2.79
C ILE A 4 -8.60 9.58 -3.06
N GLN A 5 -8.98 10.81 -3.40
CA GLN A 5 -8.03 11.90 -3.59
C GLN A 5 -7.27 12.20 -2.29
N GLU A 6 -7.92 12.14 -1.13
CA GLU A 6 -7.27 12.35 0.17
C GLU A 6 -6.25 11.26 0.50
N ILE A 7 -6.56 9.98 0.23
CA ILE A 7 -5.61 8.86 0.41
C ILE A 7 -4.36 9.06 -0.43
N ILE A 8 -4.53 9.34 -1.72
CA ILE A 8 -3.41 9.55 -2.64
C ILE A 8 -2.59 10.77 -2.21
N THR A 9 -3.25 11.87 -1.85
CA THR A 9 -2.58 13.10 -1.41
C THR A 9 -1.77 12.86 -0.13
N GLN A 10 -2.32 12.11 0.83
CA GLN A 10 -1.63 11.78 2.07
C GLN A 10 -0.45 10.84 1.85
N ALA A 11 -0.59 9.83 0.98
CA ALA A 11 0.49 8.90 0.64
C ALA A 11 1.66 9.64 -0.02
N ARG A 12 1.37 10.55 -0.96
CA ARG A 12 2.37 11.35 -1.67
C ARG A 12 3.15 12.31 -0.77
N GLN A 13 2.72 12.58 0.46
CA GLN A 13 3.54 13.35 1.41
C GLN A 13 4.83 12.62 1.79
N PHE A 14 4.91 11.31 1.54
CA PHE A 14 6.08 10.46 1.81
C PHE A 14 6.87 10.13 0.55
N GLU A 15 6.52 10.68 -0.61
CA GLU A 15 7.24 10.44 -1.85
C GLU A 15 8.69 10.94 -1.73
N GLY A 16 9.64 10.07 -2.09
CA GLY A 16 11.07 10.35 -1.97
C GLY A 16 11.68 10.05 -0.60
N GLU A 17 10.90 9.53 0.36
CA GLU A 17 11.48 8.90 1.55
C GLU A 17 12.23 7.63 1.15
N THR A 18 13.52 7.55 1.48
CA THR A 18 14.41 6.43 1.10
C THR A 18 15.00 5.73 2.31
N GLU A 19 15.53 4.53 2.09
CA GLU A 19 16.33 3.80 3.07
C GLU A 19 17.71 4.44 3.22
N THR A 20 18.01 4.96 4.41
CA THR A 20 19.27 5.66 4.71
C THR A 20 20.11 4.97 5.76
N ASP A 21 19.52 4.07 6.55
CA ASP A 21 20.13 3.46 7.73
C ASP A 21 20.23 1.92 7.62
N GLY A 22 20.30 1.41 6.39
CA GLY A 22 20.29 -0.02 6.06
C GLY A 22 18.97 -0.49 5.46
N GLN A 23 18.89 -1.78 5.14
CA GLN A 23 17.72 -2.36 4.47
C GLN A 23 16.45 -2.15 5.31
N ASN A 24 15.45 -1.53 4.69
CA ASN A 24 14.18 -1.15 5.29
C ASN A 24 14.34 -0.22 6.52
N ARG A 25 15.36 0.65 6.54
CA ARG A 25 15.63 1.55 7.68
C ARG A 25 15.83 3.00 7.25
N SER A 26 15.13 3.89 7.93
CA SER A 26 15.34 5.35 7.94
C SER A 26 14.54 5.93 9.10
N PRO A 27 14.74 7.19 9.51
CA PRO A 27 13.95 7.79 10.58
C PRO A 27 12.43 7.75 10.31
N PHE A 28 12.01 7.90 9.05
CA PHE A 28 10.61 7.77 8.66
C PHE A 28 10.13 6.32 8.70
N ILE A 29 10.88 5.40 8.09
CA ILE A 29 10.51 3.98 8.00
C ILE A 29 10.43 3.35 9.41
N ASP A 30 11.39 3.66 10.27
CA ASP A 30 11.44 3.20 11.66
C ASP A 30 10.22 3.68 12.43
N LYS A 31 9.83 4.95 12.26
CA LYS A 31 8.65 5.53 12.90
C LYS A 31 7.38 4.78 12.52
N ILE A 32 7.17 4.47 11.24
CA ILE A 32 5.95 3.80 10.78
C ILE A 32 5.93 2.33 11.21
N ASN A 33 7.08 1.63 11.19
CA ASN A 33 7.17 0.25 11.66
C ASN A 33 6.96 0.15 13.17
N ILE A 34 7.54 1.04 13.99
CA ILE A 34 7.28 1.09 15.44
C ILE A 34 5.79 1.33 15.75
N TRP A 35 5.10 2.11 14.93
CA TRP A 35 3.67 2.38 15.10
C TRP A 35 2.77 1.17 14.75
N MET A 36 3.27 0.24 13.93
CA MET A 36 2.52 -0.91 13.44
C MET A 36 2.68 -2.12 14.37
N PRO A 37 1.59 -2.63 14.98
CA PRO A 37 1.65 -3.89 15.70
C PRO A 37 2.16 -5.00 14.80
N LEU A 38 2.97 -5.90 15.36
CA LEU A 38 3.57 -7.04 14.68
C LEU A 38 4.66 -6.69 13.65
N ALA A 39 5.01 -5.42 13.49
CA ALA A 39 6.19 -5.01 12.73
C ALA A 39 7.39 -4.80 13.65
N GLU A 40 8.58 -5.09 13.15
CA GLU A 40 9.87 -4.84 13.77
C GLU A 40 10.69 -3.86 12.94
N LEU A 41 11.78 -3.34 13.53
CA LEU A 41 12.72 -2.51 12.79
C LEU A 41 13.44 -3.36 11.74
N GLY A 42 13.46 -2.89 10.50
CA GLY A 42 14.03 -3.62 9.36
C GLY A 42 13.01 -4.50 8.63
N ASP A 43 11.76 -4.56 9.09
CA ASP A 43 10.70 -5.21 8.33
C ASP A 43 10.33 -4.40 7.07
N PRO A 44 9.91 -5.08 5.98
CA PRO A 44 9.32 -4.41 4.83
C PRO A 44 8.15 -3.52 5.24
N TYR A 45 8.07 -2.33 4.65
CA TYR A 45 7.14 -1.28 5.08
C TYR A 45 6.05 -0.96 4.05
N CYS A 46 5.83 -1.83 3.05
CA CYS A 46 4.83 -1.61 2.01
C CYS A 46 3.41 -1.42 2.57
N MET A 47 2.92 -2.40 3.34
CA MET A 47 1.59 -2.34 3.97
C MET A 47 1.59 -1.42 5.20
N THR A 48 2.70 -1.36 5.95
CA THR A 48 2.87 -0.43 7.08
C THR A 48 2.64 1.01 6.64
N GLY A 49 3.27 1.43 5.53
CA GLY A 49 3.13 2.77 4.96
C GLY A 49 1.70 3.11 4.56
N ILE A 50 0.99 2.17 3.93
CA ILE A 50 -0.44 2.33 3.61
C ILE A 50 -1.27 2.45 4.89
N CYS A 51 -1.09 1.57 5.86
CA CYS A 51 -1.85 1.65 7.12
C CYS A 51 -1.61 2.96 7.87
N TYR A 52 -0.36 3.44 7.90
CA TYR A 52 -0.02 4.71 8.53
C TYR A 52 -0.65 5.89 7.79
N THR A 53 -0.65 5.87 6.45
CA THR A 53 -1.36 6.84 5.61
C THR A 53 -2.84 6.92 5.99
N LEU A 54 -3.52 5.77 6.09
CA LEU A 54 -4.94 5.72 6.45
C LEU A 54 -5.18 6.23 7.87
N HIS A 55 -4.33 5.88 8.82
CA HIS A 55 -4.41 6.36 10.19
C HIS A 55 -4.33 7.88 10.30
N LEU A 56 -3.44 8.53 9.55
CA LEU A 56 -3.35 10.00 9.55
C LEU A 56 -4.65 10.65 9.04
N LEU A 57 -5.34 10.02 8.08
CA LEU A 57 -6.65 10.47 7.61
C LEU A 57 -7.75 10.25 8.64
N GLU A 58 -7.71 9.13 9.37
CA GLU A 58 -8.63 8.86 10.48
C GLU A 58 -8.55 9.92 11.57
N GLU A 59 -7.36 10.44 11.84
CA GLU A 59 -7.13 11.53 12.79
C GLU A 59 -7.57 12.87 12.21
N LYS A 60 -7.14 13.18 10.98
CA LYS A 60 -7.41 14.46 10.30
C LYS A 60 -8.90 14.71 10.06
N TYR A 61 -9.63 13.68 9.62
CA TYR A 61 -11.02 13.80 9.18
C TYR A 61 -12.04 13.21 10.16
N LEU A 62 -11.58 12.72 11.32
CA LEU A 62 -12.43 12.02 12.30
C LEU A 62 -13.25 10.90 11.64
N ILE A 63 -12.60 10.13 10.75
CA ILE A 63 -13.16 8.93 10.13
C ILE A 63 -12.53 7.69 10.75
N GLN A 64 -13.11 6.54 10.46
CA GLN A 64 -12.58 5.23 10.82
C GLN A 64 -12.64 4.30 9.60
N PHE A 65 -11.52 3.68 9.26
CA PHE A 65 -11.47 2.58 8.31
C PHE A 65 -11.81 1.26 9.01
N ASP A 66 -12.66 0.45 8.38
CA ASP A 66 -13.04 -0.88 8.81
C ASP A 66 -12.11 -1.92 8.15
N LEU A 67 -10.81 -1.78 8.40
CA LEU A 67 -9.73 -2.60 7.83
C LEU A 67 -8.88 -3.22 8.95
N PRO A 68 -8.23 -4.37 8.71
CA PRO A 68 -7.31 -4.94 9.69
C PRO A 68 -6.08 -4.03 9.87
N LYS A 69 -5.36 -4.20 10.98
CA LYS A 69 -4.04 -3.57 11.19
C LYS A 69 -2.98 -4.68 11.18
N HIS A 70 -2.24 -4.80 10.07
CA HIS A 70 -1.26 -5.87 9.87
C HIS A 70 -0.16 -5.42 8.88
N PRO A 71 1.14 -5.73 9.14
CA PRO A 71 2.25 -5.33 8.25
C PRO A 71 2.43 -6.22 7.02
N GLY A 72 1.97 -7.48 7.06
CA GLY A 72 1.99 -8.36 5.90
C GLY A 72 0.85 -8.08 4.92
N ALA A 73 1.16 -7.81 3.65
CA ALA A 73 0.17 -7.51 2.61
C ALA A 73 -0.84 -8.64 2.37
N ILE A 74 -0.39 -9.90 2.27
CA ILE A 74 -1.29 -11.06 2.08
C ILE A 74 -2.20 -11.25 3.28
N ASP A 75 -1.65 -11.24 4.50
CA ASP A 75 -2.43 -11.37 5.72
C ASP A 75 -3.45 -10.23 5.88
N PHE A 76 -3.06 -9.00 5.53
CA PHE A 76 -3.97 -7.86 5.52
C PHE A 76 -5.15 -8.12 4.57
N TYR A 77 -4.87 -8.54 3.34
CA TYR A 77 -5.90 -8.83 2.35
C TYR A 77 -6.84 -9.96 2.81
N GLU A 78 -6.28 -11.08 3.28
CA GLU A 78 -7.06 -12.24 3.71
C GLU A 78 -7.92 -11.97 4.94
N ARG A 79 -7.49 -11.08 5.84
CA ARG A 79 -8.28 -10.64 7.01
C ARG A 79 -9.31 -9.58 6.67
N THR A 80 -9.19 -8.93 5.51
CA THR A 80 -10.13 -7.88 5.10
C THR A 80 -11.47 -8.49 4.71
N LYS A 81 -12.57 -7.87 5.17
CA LYS A 81 -13.94 -8.31 4.89
C LYS A 81 -14.18 -8.39 3.39
N THR A 82 -14.75 -9.49 2.93
CA THR A 82 -14.98 -9.77 1.49
C THR A 82 -15.77 -8.68 0.77
N LYS A 83 -16.69 -7.99 1.47
CA LYS A 83 -17.48 -6.89 0.89
C LYS A 83 -16.67 -5.69 0.39
N TYR A 84 -15.41 -5.57 0.79
CA TYR A 84 -14.51 -4.51 0.32
C TYR A 84 -13.60 -4.99 -0.82
N ARG A 85 -13.51 -6.32 -1.04
CA ARG A 85 -12.75 -6.89 -2.16
C ARG A 85 -13.54 -6.67 -3.45
N THR A 86 -12.83 -6.45 -4.55
CA THR A 86 -13.43 -6.14 -5.85
C THR A 86 -12.58 -6.74 -6.97
N ASP A 87 -13.19 -6.96 -8.13
CA ASP A 87 -12.49 -7.28 -9.39
C ASP A 87 -12.40 -6.04 -10.31
N LEU A 88 -13.04 -4.94 -9.92
CA LEU A 88 -12.99 -3.67 -10.64
C LEU A 88 -11.68 -2.94 -10.34
N PHE A 89 -10.95 -2.62 -11.40
CA PHE A 89 -9.73 -1.84 -11.30
C PHE A 89 -10.06 -0.35 -11.44
N GLU A 90 -9.84 0.42 -10.38
CA GLU A 90 -10.15 1.85 -10.34
C GLU A 90 -9.04 2.60 -9.59
N LYS A 91 -8.87 3.88 -9.93
CA LYS A 91 -7.95 4.77 -9.20
C LYS A 91 -8.26 4.76 -7.70
N GLY A 92 -7.20 4.63 -6.91
CA GLY A 92 -7.21 4.62 -5.45
C GLY A 92 -7.52 3.26 -4.83
N ASN A 93 -7.89 2.25 -5.63
CA ASN A 93 -7.96 0.89 -5.12
C ASN A 93 -6.57 0.43 -4.67
N ILE A 94 -6.56 -0.42 -3.65
CA ILE A 94 -5.35 -1.04 -3.16
C ILE A 94 -5.19 -2.38 -3.88
N VAL A 95 -4.08 -2.55 -4.59
CA VAL A 95 -3.75 -3.73 -5.38
C VAL A 95 -2.76 -4.57 -4.58
N PHE A 96 -3.06 -5.85 -4.43
CA PHE A 96 -2.26 -6.79 -3.67
C PHE A 96 -1.56 -7.77 -4.61
N TRP A 97 -0.31 -8.03 -4.31
CA TRP A 97 0.55 -8.94 -5.05
C TRP A 97 1.06 -10.03 -4.13
N ARG A 98 1.32 -11.21 -4.70
CA ARG A 98 2.00 -12.30 -4.03
C ARG A 98 3.35 -12.52 -4.69
N PHE A 99 4.40 -12.64 -3.88
CA PHE A 99 5.70 -13.08 -4.41
C PHE A 99 5.60 -14.53 -4.86
N LYS A 100 6.13 -14.84 -6.05
CA LYS A 100 6.20 -16.21 -6.57
C LYS A 100 7.02 -17.13 -5.68
N THR A 101 7.96 -16.56 -4.93
CA THR A 101 8.74 -17.26 -3.92
C THR A 101 8.30 -16.86 -2.52
N GLY A 102 7.71 -17.81 -1.79
CA GLY A 102 7.36 -17.65 -0.38
C GLY A 102 5.94 -17.13 -0.13
N PRO A 103 5.57 -16.95 1.15
CA PRO A 103 4.20 -16.55 1.55
C PRO A 103 3.98 -15.03 1.56
N HIS A 104 4.99 -14.25 1.18
CA HIS A 104 4.98 -12.80 1.29
C HIS A 104 4.24 -12.15 0.12
N GLY A 105 3.88 -10.88 0.30
CA GLY A 105 3.24 -10.10 -0.75
C GLY A 105 3.71 -8.67 -0.76
N HIS A 106 3.26 -7.94 -1.77
CA HIS A 106 3.48 -6.52 -1.93
C HIS A 106 2.14 -5.83 -2.12
N VAL A 107 2.13 -4.50 -2.02
CA VAL A 107 0.90 -3.73 -2.11
C VAL A 107 1.13 -2.38 -2.78
N SER A 108 0.17 -1.97 -3.59
CA SER A 108 0.22 -0.71 -4.34
C SER A 108 -1.07 0.07 -4.21
N ILE A 109 -0.99 1.40 -4.25
CA ILE A 109 -2.16 2.26 -4.47
C ILE A 109 -2.24 2.52 -5.98
N ALA A 110 -3.33 2.13 -6.64
CA ALA A 110 -3.53 2.45 -8.05
C ALA A 110 -3.71 3.96 -8.25
N LEU A 111 -2.96 4.58 -9.15
CA LEU A 111 -3.09 6.01 -9.48
C LEU A 111 -3.92 6.25 -10.74
N GLY A 112 -4.16 5.20 -11.53
CA GLY A 112 -4.95 5.19 -12.74
C GLY A 112 -5.43 3.78 -13.08
N GLU A 113 -6.23 3.68 -14.14
CA GLU A 113 -6.68 2.41 -14.70
C GLU A 113 -5.58 1.79 -15.59
N PRO A 114 -5.57 0.45 -15.77
CA PRO A 114 -4.66 -0.20 -16.69
C PRO A 114 -4.94 0.18 -18.14
N ASP A 115 -3.87 0.32 -18.91
CA ASP A 115 -3.96 0.51 -20.36
C ASP A 115 -4.24 -0.82 -21.10
N GLU A 116 -4.18 -0.79 -22.44
CA GLU A 116 -4.42 -1.97 -23.28
C GLU A 116 -3.41 -3.11 -23.07
N ASN A 117 -2.23 -2.82 -22.52
CA ASN A 117 -1.20 -3.80 -22.17
C ASN A 117 -1.30 -4.26 -20.72
N GLY A 118 -2.22 -3.66 -19.95
CA GLY A 118 -2.39 -3.91 -18.52
C GLY A 118 -1.45 -3.08 -17.64
N ASP A 119 -0.73 -2.11 -18.19
CA ASP A 119 0.16 -1.23 -17.44
C ASP A 119 -0.63 -0.10 -16.77
N PHE A 120 -0.32 0.19 -15.51
CA PHE A 120 -0.94 1.28 -14.76
C PHE A 120 0.06 1.98 -13.83
N PRO A 121 -0.11 3.30 -13.59
CA PRO A 121 0.68 4.01 -12.60
C PRO A 121 0.22 3.62 -11.19
N ALA A 122 1.18 3.39 -10.31
CA ALA A 122 0.97 2.95 -8.95
C ALA A 122 1.87 3.73 -7.99
N PHE A 123 1.40 3.94 -6.76
CA PHE A 123 2.21 4.51 -5.69
C PHE A 123 2.52 3.42 -4.65
N GLU A 124 3.80 3.26 -4.34
CA GLU A 124 4.29 2.15 -3.54
C GLU A 124 5.28 2.59 -2.48
N PHE A 125 5.21 1.92 -1.34
CA PHE A 125 6.23 1.96 -0.30
C PHE A 125 7.08 0.68 -0.43
N ASN A 126 8.37 0.75 -0.10
CA ASN A 126 9.29 -0.40 -0.16
C ASN A 126 9.46 -0.91 -1.60
N VAL A 127 9.80 -0.01 -2.51
CA VAL A 127 10.08 -0.32 -3.91
C VAL A 127 11.43 0.29 -4.32
N VAL A 128 12.10 -0.34 -5.29
CA VAL A 128 13.39 0.14 -5.81
C VAL A 128 13.17 0.88 -7.13
N VAL A 129 13.64 2.12 -7.20
CA VAL A 129 13.69 2.91 -8.44
C VAL A 129 15.13 3.36 -8.68
N GLY A 130 15.71 2.94 -9.80
CA GLY A 130 17.13 3.14 -10.06
C GLY A 130 17.99 2.40 -9.03
N ASN A 131 18.71 3.15 -8.19
CA ASN A 131 19.56 2.60 -7.13
C ASN A 131 19.02 2.86 -5.72
N GLU A 132 17.80 3.39 -5.60
CA GLU A 132 17.23 3.80 -4.32
C GLU A 132 16.02 2.94 -3.97
N ALA A 133 16.01 2.39 -2.76
CA ALA A 133 14.86 1.73 -2.15
C ALA A 133 14.09 2.73 -1.29
N GLY A 134 12.79 2.85 -1.49
CA GLY A 134 12.01 3.93 -0.88
C GLY A 134 10.53 3.91 -1.22
N VAL A 135 9.95 5.12 -1.21
CA VAL A 135 8.55 5.39 -1.50
C VAL A 135 8.44 6.18 -2.79
N PHE A 136 7.86 5.57 -3.82
CA PHE A 136 7.89 6.10 -5.18
C PHE A 136 6.61 5.80 -5.97
N GLU A 137 6.40 6.60 -7.01
CA GLU A 137 5.53 6.23 -8.12
C GLU A 137 6.26 5.27 -9.07
N ILE A 138 5.59 4.19 -9.47
CA ILE A 138 6.09 3.16 -10.36
C ILE A 138 4.99 2.73 -11.34
N VAL A 139 5.37 2.13 -12.47
CA VAL A 139 4.42 1.47 -13.37
C VAL A 139 4.38 -0.02 -13.04
N ARG A 140 3.18 -0.56 -12.84
CA ARG A 140 2.93 -1.99 -12.64
C ARG A 140 2.11 -2.54 -13.79
N ASN A 141 2.20 -3.84 -14.02
CA ASN A 141 1.33 -4.55 -14.96
C ASN A 141 0.37 -5.46 -14.20
N ILE A 142 -0.93 -5.41 -14.50
CA ILE A 142 -1.95 -6.24 -13.84
C ILE A 142 -1.70 -7.75 -13.99
N ASN A 143 -0.93 -8.16 -15.00
CA ASN A 143 -0.54 -9.55 -15.20
C ASN A 143 0.65 -9.99 -14.33
N GLY A 144 1.20 -9.10 -13.50
CA GLY A 144 2.38 -9.36 -12.68
C GLY A 144 3.70 -9.14 -13.43
N ASP A 145 4.78 -9.57 -12.81
CA ASP A 145 6.14 -9.51 -13.37
C ASP A 145 6.91 -10.82 -13.09
N GLU A 146 8.24 -10.81 -13.14
CA GLU A 146 9.04 -12.01 -12.89
C GLU A 146 8.94 -12.49 -11.43
N ASP A 147 8.72 -11.58 -10.47
CA ASP A 147 8.73 -11.83 -9.03
C ASP A 147 7.34 -11.85 -8.40
N LEU A 148 6.39 -11.11 -8.96
CA LEU A 148 5.06 -10.87 -8.40
C LEU A 148 3.95 -11.42 -9.29
N ASP A 149 3.01 -12.14 -8.67
CA ASP A 149 1.72 -12.48 -9.24
C ASP A 149 0.62 -11.58 -8.64
N PHE A 150 -0.37 -11.23 -9.46
CA PHE A 150 -1.57 -10.54 -9.00
C PHE A 150 -2.33 -11.41 -7.97
N HIS A 151 -2.68 -10.83 -6.82
CA HIS A 151 -3.40 -11.54 -5.76
C HIS A 151 -4.84 -11.05 -5.57
N GLY A 152 -5.09 -9.75 -5.69
CA GLY A 152 -6.45 -9.21 -5.61
C GLY A 152 -6.51 -7.70 -5.42
N ILE A 153 -7.73 -7.15 -5.45
CA ILE A 153 -7.98 -5.71 -5.32
C ILE A 153 -8.94 -5.44 -4.17
N LEU A 154 -8.71 -4.31 -3.50
CA LEU A 154 -9.54 -3.78 -2.43
C LEU A 154 -10.08 -2.39 -2.80
N ASN A 155 -11.40 -2.24 -2.78
CA ASN A 155 -12.06 -0.95 -2.92
C ASN A 155 -12.11 -0.21 -1.57
N ILE A 156 -11.09 0.61 -1.34
CA ILE A 156 -10.93 1.33 -0.08
C ILE A 156 -11.96 2.44 0.12
N SER A 157 -12.58 2.95 -0.95
CA SER A 157 -13.61 4.00 -0.86
C SER A 157 -14.86 3.55 -0.07
N THR A 158 -15.05 2.24 0.03
CA THR A 158 -16.20 1.62 0.71
C THR A 158 -15.88 1.16 2.14
N ALA A 159 -14.61 1.25 2.55
CA ALA A 159 -14.11 0.66 3.79
C ALA A 159 -13.98 1.67 4.94
N TRP A 160 -14.75 2.75 4.96
CA TRP A 160 -14.69 3.77 6.02
C TRP A 160 -16.05 4.34 6.39
N LYS A 161 -16.10 5.01 7.54
CA LYS A 161 -17.26 5.76 8.06
C LYS A 161 -16.79 6.96 8.89
N TYR A 162 -17.66 7.93 9.12
CA TYR A 162 -17.42 8.95 10.15
C TYR A 162 -17.43 8.32 11.55
N LYS A 163 -16.57 8.85 12.43
CA LYS A 163 -16.55 8.50 13.86
C LYS A 163 -17.72 9.13 14.61
#